data_AF-A0A2V9HZE9-F1
#
_entry.id   AF-A0A2V9HZE9-F1
#
_cell.length_a   1.000
_cell.length_b   1.000
_cell.length_c   1.000
_cell.angle_alpha   90.00
_cell.angle_beta   90.00
_cell.angle_gamma   90.00
#
_symmetry.space_group_name_H-M   'P 1'
#
loop_
_entity.id
_entity.type
_entity.pdbx_description
1 polymer ?
#
loop_
_entity_poly.entity_id
_entity_poly.type
_entity_poly.pdbx_seq_one_letter_code
_entity_poly.pdbx_strand_id
1 'polypeptide(L)'
;MTIAAACRFPEGVALITDSRATWKTPQFPHYEDRLQKILALDRKVGLAYAGDDIRVPEAVARLLRRRIAADPRRAEPERIVLVLPRIARSCYQEYAAKVGHRPPTSFILAGTSQSGSVLLYTFEAPNFVAQIPNNNFVVVGSGAGVADYLAEEMHGVDRSERVDLKVRVDRLLPGLEDALHRLGELTVGGMLQIVLVESRGIRPFTYWQIDLDPDQPPRARRMEMKAGRWTQTDLAANQSVPVVEPLRLMLTGRNPVRFQDFAPVPAERSLPKWHATYLLTCAEAELRPGFARFGGLMRYTAAERYPTTLSFLVALGLWGTNGEHVLRVVLDSSSRSVLLGEGTITLQHFPEPQDFVSQVTAEIQHRGPMFLTCYIDGQ
;
A
#
# COMPACT_ATOMS: atom_id res chain seq x y z
N MET A 1 2.88 15.90 -10.16
CA MET A 1 3.38 14.54 -9.82
C MET A 1 2.25 13.73 -9.18
N THR A 2 1.93 12.53 -9.71
CA THR A 2 0.67 11.76 -9.57
C THR A 2 0.82 10.39 -10.27
N ILE A 3 0.01 9.37 -9.92
CA ILE A 3 -0.36 8.30 -10.86
C ILE A 3 -1.80 8.50 -11.35
N ALA A 4 -1.99 8.44 -12.67
CA ALA A 4 -3.31 8.23 -13.25
C ALA A 4 -3.20 7.14 -14.31
N ALA A 5 -3.95 6.06 -14.13
CA ALA A 5 -3.95 4.89 -14.98
C ALA A 5 -5.36 4.56 -15.47
N ALA A 6 -5.42 3.93 -16.63
CA ALA A 6 -6.62 3.26 -17.13
C ALA A 6 -6.27 1.86 -17.60
N CYS A 7 -7.06 0.87 -17.21
CA CYS A 7 -6.92 -0.52 -17.64
C CYS A 7 -8.22 -0.96 -18.34
N ARG A 8 -8.11 -1.41 -19.59
CA ARG A 8 -9.21 -1.85 -20.45
C ARG A 8 -9.34 -3.37 -20.41
N PHE A 9 -10.44 -3.83 -19.86
CA PHE A 9 -10.87 -5.22 -19.81
C PHE A 9 -12.01 -5.47 -20.81
N PRO A 10 -12.40 -6.73 -21.09
CA PRO A 10 -13.56 -7.02 -21.94
C PRO A 10 -14.85 -6.35 -21.46
N GLU A 11 -15.05 -6.24 -20.15
CA GLU A 11 -16.30 -5.77 -19.53
C GLU A 11 -16.36 -4.24 -19.41
N GLY A 12 -15.21 -3.55 -19.49
CA GLY A 12 -15.13 -2.11 -19.35
C GLY A 12 -13.73 -1.59 -19.08
N VAL A 13 -13.64 -0.41 -18.45
CA VAL A 13 -12.38 0.27 -18.12
C VAL A 13 -12.33 0.60 -16.64
N ALA A 14 -11.22 0.30 -15.99
CA ALA A 14 -10.92 0.78 -14.64
C ALA A 14 -10.05 2.04 -14.74
N LEU A 15 -10.49 3.15 -14.15
CA LEU A 15 -9.66 4.33 -13.91
C LEU A 15 -9.12 4.28 -12.49
N ILE A 16 -7.81 4.44 -12.32
CA ILE A 16 -7.10 4.33 -11.05
C ILE A 16 -6.21 5.56 -10.87
N THR A 17 -6.31 6.24 -9.73
CA THR A 17 -5.43 7.36 -9.39
C THR A 17 -5.07 7.34 -7.91
N ASP A 18 -3.95 7.91 -7.52
CA ASP A 18 -3.65 8.15 -6.10
C ASP A 18 -4.38 9.39 -5.55
N SER A 19 -4.24 9.64 -4.25
CA SER A 19 -4.89 10.75 -3.54
C SER A 19 -3.94 11.87 -3.10
N ARG A 20 -2.65 11.79 -3.44
CA ARG A 20 -1.63 12.75 -2.97
C ARG A 20 -1.56 14.01 -3.82
N ALA A 21 -1.64 15.16 -3.18
CA ALA A 21 -1.14 16.43 -3.70
C ALA A 21 0.27 16.67 -3.17
N THR A 22 1.15 17.20 -4.02
CA THR A 22 2.48 17.65 -3.61
C THR A 22 2.58 19.17 -3.81
N TRP A 23 2.77 19.89 -2.72
CA TRP A 23 3.02 21.32 -2.70
C TRP A 23 4.51 21.57 -2.78
N LYS A 24 5.01 22.02 -3.94
CA LYS A 24 6.42 22.44 -4.09
C LYS A 24 6.62 23.77 -3.37
N THR A 25 7.48 23.79 -2.34
CA THR A 25 7.92 25.04 -1.68
C THR A 25 9.43 25.17 -1.76
N PRO A 26 9.99 26.39 -1.60
CA PRO A 26 11.43 26.61 -1.67
C PRO A 26 12.23 25.82 -0.62
N GLN A 27 11.60 25.46 0.51
CA GLN A 27 12.27 24.82 1.63
C GLN A 27 12.12 23.30 1.57
N PHE A 28 10.90 22.77 1.41
CA PHE A 28 10.63 21.34 1.25
C PHE A 28 9.31 21.05 0.53
N PRO A 29 9.16 19.90 -0.17
CA PRO A 29 7.85 19.47 -0.65
C PRO A 29 6.93 19.11 0.53
N HIS A 30 5.69 19.61 0.53
CA HIS A 30 4.65 19.14 1.45
C HIS A 30 3.68 18.23 0.72
N TYR A 31 3.22 17.18 1.41
CA TYR A 31 2.35 16.19 0.83
C TYR A 31 1.01 16.17 1.58
N GLU A 32 -0.08 16.04 0.82
CA GLU A 32 -1.44 16.01 1.35
C GLU A 32 -2.27 14.94 0.61
N ASP A 33 -2.68 13.91 1.31
CA ASP A 33 -3.37 12.73 0.75
C ASP A 33 -4.88 12.97 0.67
N ARG A 34 -5.31 14.09 0.07
CA ARG A 34 -6.72 14.52 0.02
C ARG A 34 -7.19 14.97 -1.36
N LEU A 35 -6.36 14.86 -2.39
CA LEU A 35 -6.69 15.38 -3.71
C LEU A 35 -7.51 14.38 -4.53
N GLN A 36 -8.70 14.78 -4.96
CA GLN A 36 -9.48 14.02 -5.94
C GLN A 36 -8.86 14.18 -7.33
N LYS A 37 -8.52 13.06 -7.97
CA LYS A 37 -7.90 13.04 -9.30
C LYS A 37 -8.78 12.42 -10.37
N ILE A 38 -9.88 11.77 -9.99
CA ILE A 38 -10.95 11.34 -10.92
C ILE A 38 -12.13 12.30 -10.78
N LEU A 39 -12.34 13.14 -11.79
CA LEU A 39 -13.40 14.15 -11.83
C LEU A 39 -14.58 13.62 -12.64
N ALA A 40 -15.69 13.31 -11.98
CA ALA A 40 -16.93 12.94 -12.67
C ALA A 40 -17.46 14.14 -13.46
N LEU A 41 -17.63 13.99 -14.77
CA LEU A 41 -18.25 15.01 -15.64
C LEU A 41 -19.76 14.82 -15.73
N ASP A 42 -20.20 13.56 -15.72
CA ASP A 42 -21.58 13.10 -15.68
C ASP A 42 -21.62 11.68 -15.06
N ARG A 43 -22.81 11.11 -14.83
CA ARG A 43 -22.99 9.71 -14.37
C ARG A 43 -22.35 8.64 -15.28
N LYS A 44 -22.05 8.97 -16.54
CA LYS A 44 -21.45 8.05 -17.51
C LYS A 44 -20.02 8.39 -17.91
N VAL A 45 -19.46 9.51 -17.46
CA VAL A 45 -18.15 10.00 -17.94
C VAL A 45 -17.29 10.57 -16.83
N GLY A 46 -16.05 10.08 -16.76
CA GLY A 46 -15.04 10.47 -15.79
C GLY A 46 -13.78 11.00 -16.50
N LEU A 47 -13.16 11.98 -15.88
CA LEU A 47 -11.92 12.59 -16.33
C LEU A 47 -10.87 12.44 -15.23
N ALA A 48 -9.95 11.49 -15.41
CA ALA A 48 -8.76 11.39 -14.57
C ALA A 48 -7.67 12.33 -15.11
N TYR A 49 -6.79 12.80 -14.23
CA TYR A 49 -5.69 13.68 -14.64
C TYR A 49 -4.40 13.41 -13.86
N ALA A 50 -3.28 13.71 -14.52
CA ALA A 50 -1.98 13.84 -13.88
C ALA A 50 -1.33 15.15 -14.34
N GLY A 51 -0.56 15.78 -13.48
CA GLY A 51 0.14 17.01 -13.83
C GLY A 51 0.80 17.66 -12.63
N ASP A 52 1.49 18.75 -12.92
CA ASP A 52 2.18 19.54 -11.89
C ASP A 52 1.31 20.64 -11.29
N ASP A 53 0.19 20.97 -11.94
CA ASP A 53 -0.72 22.00 -11.46
C ASP A 53 -2.19 21.57 -11.57
N ILE A 54 -2.91 21.66 -10.45
CA ILE A 54 -4.32 21.24 -10.35
C ILE A 54 -5.31 22.28 -10.90
N ARG A 55 -4.88 23.51 -11.18
CA ARG A 55 -5.73 24.59 -11.70
C ARG A 55 -6.19 24.32 -13.12
N VAL A 56 -5.33 23.73 -13.95
CA VAL A 56 -5.69 23.40 -15.34
C VAL A 56 -6.77 22.29 -15.36
N PRO A 57 -6.59 21.14 -14.69
CA PRO A 57 -7.65 20.14 -14.54
C PRO A 57 -8.95 20.66 -13.97
N GLU A 58 -8.90 21.50 -12.93
CA GLU A 58 -10.10 22.15 -12.38
C GLU A 58 -10.85 22.91 -13.48
N ALA A 59 -10.15 23.82 -14.17
CA ALA A 59 -10.78 24.75 -15.09
C ALA A 59 -11.43 24.01 -16.27
N VAL A 60 -10.74 22.98 -16.78
CA VAL A 60 -11.25 22.10 -17.82
C VAL A 60 -12.51 21.37 -17.36
N ALA A 61 -12.46 20.69 -16.21
CA ALA A 61 -13.60 19.93 -15.70
C ALA A 61 -14.81 20.84 -15.43
N ARG A 62 -14.60 22.03 -14.85
CA ARG A 62 -15.65 23.01 -14.58
C ARG A 62 -16.31 23.52 -15.86
N LEU A 63 -15.53 23.85 -16.90
CA LEU A 63 -16.08 24.28 -18.18
C LEU A 63 -16.85 23.17 -18.90
N LEU A 64 -16.35 21.93 -18.84
CA LEU A 64 -17.07 20.76 -19.38
C LEU A 64 -18.39 20.54 -18.65
N ARG A 65 -18.38 20.51 -17.31
CA ARG A 65 -19.59 20.36 -16.49
C ARG A 65 -20.62 21.46 -16.76
N ARG A 66 -20.20 22.73 -16.90
CA ARG A 66 -21.11 23.82 -17.27
C ARG A 66 -21.76 23.61 -18.64
N ARG A 67 -21.00 23.11 -19.62
CA ARG A 67 -21.53 22.80 -20.95
C ARG A 67 -22.52 21.63 -20.92
N ILE A 68 -22.23 20.60 -20.13
CA ILE A 68 -23.11 19.43 -19.91
C ILE A 68 -24.39 19.85 -19.19
N ALA A 69 -24.29 20.69 -18.16
CA ALA A 69 -25.46 21.20 -17.45
C ALA A 69 -26.40 22.01 -18.37
N ALA A 70 -25.84 22.75 -19.33
CA ALA A 70 -26.62 23.51 -20.32
C ALA A 70 -27.27 22.62 -21.39
N ASP A 71 -26.67 21.48 -21.73
CA ASP A 71 -27.21 20.50 -22.68
C ASP A 71 -26.69 19.10 -22.32
N PRO A 72 -27.50 18.27 -21.61
CA PRO A 72 -27.08 16.97 -21.10
C PRO A 72 -26.60 15.99 -22.17
N ARG A 73 -26.99 16.17 -23.45
CA ARG A 73 -26.49 15.36 -24.57
C ARG A 73 -24.99 15.53 -24.78
N ARG A 74 -24.40 16.62 -24.29
CA ARG A 74 -22.95 16.88 -24.33
C ARG A 74 -22.16 16.02 -23.33
N ALA A 75 -22.83 15.25 -22.49
CA ALA A 75 -22.18 14.26 -21.64
C ALA A 75 -21.64 13.05 -22.43
N GLU A 76 -21.96 12.91 -23.72
CA GLU A 76 -21.41 11.83 -24.55
C GLU A 76 -19.87 11.93 -24.67
N PRO A 77 -19.12 10.84 -24.41
CA PRO A 77 -17.66 10.85 -24.52
C PRO A 77 -17.16 11.37 -25.87
N GLU A 78 -17.80 10.96 -26.96
CA GLU A 78 -17.47 11.36 -28.33
C GLU A 78 -17.60 12.87 -28.53
N ARG A 79 -18.62 13.49 -27.93
CA ARG A 79 -18.80 14.95 -27.98
C ARG A 79 -17.80 15.69 -27.11
N ILE A 80 -17.46 15.12 -25.95
CA ILE A 80 -16.46 15.69 -25.05
C ILE A 80 -15.09 15.69 -25.73
N VAL A 81 -14.71 14.59 -26.39
CA VAL A 81 -13.45 14.45 -27.14
C VAL A 81 -13.28 15.55 -28.19
N LEU A 82 -14.36 15.95 -28.88
CA LEU A 82 -14.30 17.01 -29.89
C LEU A 82 -14.03 18.41 -29.31
N VAL A 83 -14.42 18.67 -28.06
CA VAL A 83 -14.33 20.00 -27.45
C VAL A 83 -13.23 20.13 -26.41
N LEU A 84 -12.83 19.04 -25.76
CA LEU A 84 -11.82 19.00 -24.71
C LEU A 84 -10.48 19.59 -25.18
N PRO A 85 -9.92 19.23 -26.35
CA PRO A 85 -8.64 19.78 -26.82
C PRO A 85 -8.60 21.31 -26.83
N ARG A 86 -9.67 21.94 -27.33
CA ARG A 86 -9.78 23.40 -27.40
C ARG A 86 -9.90 24.02 -26.01
N ILE A 87 -10.73 23.44 -25.14
CA ILE A 87 -10.93 23.94 -23.77
C ILE A 87 -9.63 23.82 -22.97
N ALA A 88 -9.01 22.63 -22.98
CA ALA A 88 -7.77 22.36 -22.27
C ALA A 88 -6.64 23.26 -22.74
N ARG A 89 -6.48 23.45 -24.04
CA ARG A 89 -5.47 24.37 -24.60
C ARG A 89 -5.68 25.81 -24.16
N SER A 90 -6.92 26.32 -24.17
CA SER A 90 -7.22 27.68 -23.70
C SER A 90 -6.83 27.85 -22.24
N CYS A 91 -7.33 26.95 -21.36
CA CYS A 91 -7.02 26.99 -19.94
C CYS A 91 -5.51 26.87 -19.66
N TYR A 92 -4.84 25.98 -20.38
CA TYR A 92 -3.41 25.74 -20.23
C TYR A 92 -2.57 26.93 -20.71
N GLN A 93 -2.92 27.56 -21.84
CA GLN A 93 -2.22 28.73 -22.37
C GLN A 93 -2.40 29.96 -21.47
N GLU A 94 -3.64 30.23 -21.03
CA GLU A 94 -3.92 31.30 -20.07
C GLU A 94 -3.15 31.10 -18.76
N TYR A 95 -3.09 29.85 -18.29
CA TYR A 95 -2.34 29.50 -17.09
C TYR A 95 -0.84 29.72 -17.30
N ALA A 96 -0.26 29.12 -18.35
CA ALA A 96 1.16 29.21 -18.66
C ALA A 96 1.63 30.65 -18.86
N ALA A 97 0.80 31.50 -19.46
CA ALA A 97 1.07 32.93 -19.61
C ALA A 97 1.14 33.66 -18.25
N LYS A 98 0.30 33.28 -17.28
CA LYS A 98 0.29 33.88 -15.93
C LYS A 98 1.47 33.45 -15.07
N VAL A 99 1.91 32.20 -15.17
CA VAL A 99 2.96 31.65 -14.29
C VAL A 99 4.34 31.61 -14.92
N GLY A 100 4.46 31.90 -16.22
CA GLY A 100 5.75 31.94 -16.93
C GLY A 100 6.38 30.57 -17.20
N HIS A 101 5.67 29.47 -16.93
CA HIS A 101 6.15 28.11 -17.21
C HIS A 101 5.02 27.23 -17.78
N ARG A 102 5.41 26.13 -18.46
CA ARG A 102 4.50 25.19 -19.12
C ARG A 102 4.57 23.83 -18.39
N PRO A 103 3.72 23.58 -17.38
CA PRO A 103 3.79 22.32 -16.63
C PRO A 103 3.32 21.13 -17.49
N PRO A 104 3.84 19.91 -17.26
CA PRO A 104 3.21 18.72 -17.84
C PRO A 104 1.78 18.58 -17.29
N THR A 105 0.85 18.21 -18.16
CA THR A 105 -0.56 17.94 -17.81
C THR A 105 -1.13 16.93 -18.79
N SER A 106 -1.68 15.84 -18.27
CA SER A 106 -2.29 14.78 -19.04
C SER A 106 -3.68 14.48 -18.49
N PHE A 107 -4.60 14.16 -19.39
CA PHE A 107 -5.95 13.74 -19.08
C PHE A 107 -6.20 12.33 -19.61
N ILE A 108 -6.98 11.58 -18.86
CA ILE A 108 -7.55 10.31 -19.29
C ILE A 108 -9.07 10.46 -19.17
N LEU A 109 -9.77 10.40 -20.30
CA LEU A 109 -11.22 10.42 -20.37
C LEU A 109 -11.72 9.00 -20.58
N ALA A 110 -12.57 8.51 -19.69
CA ALA A 110 -13.30 7.27 -19.89
C ALA A 110 -14.80 7.50 -19.72
N GLY A 111 -15.60 6.88 -20.57
CA GLY A 111 -17.04 6.97 -20.44
C GLY A 111 -17.79 6.04 -21.36
N THR A 112 -19.10 6.00 -21.17
CA THR A 112 -19.98 5.08 -21.89
C THR A 112 -20.82 5.83 -22.92
N SER A 113 -20.78 5.38 -24.18
CA SER A 113 -21.59 5.91 -25.26
C SER A 113 -23.09 5.61 -25.06
N GLN A 114 -23.94 6.15 -25.93
CA GLN A 114 -25.36 5.80 -25.94
C GLN A 114 -25.62 4.32 -26.27
N SER A 115 -24.78 3.71 -27.12
CA SER A 115 -24.87 2.29 -27.50
C SER A 115 -24.40 1.34 -26.40
N GLY A 116 -23.88 1.85 -25.28
CA GLY A 116 -23.30 1.04 -24.21
C GLY A 116 -21.82 0.67 -24.44
N SER A 117 -21.19 1.22 -25.48
CA SER A 117 -19.75 1.03 -25.74
C SER A 117 -18.92 1.86 -24.76
N VAL A 118 -17.90 1.25 -24.16
CA VAL A 118 -16.97 1.94 -23.26
C VAL A 118 -15.82 2.52 -24.07
N LEU A 119 -15.64 3.84 -23.98
CA LEU A 119 -14.64 4.60 -24.71
C LEU A 119 -13.57 5.13 -23.75
N LEU A 120 -12.34 5.18 -24.25
CA LEU A 120 -11.17 5.65 -23.52
C LEU A 120 -10.31 6.50 -24.44
N TYR A 121 -9.97 7.70 -23.97
CA TYR A 121 -9.13 8.65 -24.69
C TYR A 121 -8.10 9.27 -23.76
N THR A 122 -6.95 9.64 -24.31
CA THR A 122 -5.89 10.37 -23.61
C THR A 122 -5.60 11.69 -24.30
N PHE A 123 -5.13 12.66 -23.53
CA PHE A 123 -4.81 14.00 -23.99
C PHE A 123 -3.61 14.52 -23.24
N GLU A 124 -2.61 15.04 -23.96
CA GLU A 124 -1.37 15.54 -23.35
C GLU A 124 -1.11 17.00 -23.74
N ALA A 125 -0.66 17.78 -22.76
CA ALA A 125 -0.18 19.13 -22.99
C ALA A 125 1.00 19.14 -23.99
N PRO A 126 1.16 20.20 -24.79
CA PRO A 126 0.38 21.45 -24.77
C PRO A 126 -0.86 21.43 -25.69
N ASN A 127 -0.95 20.47 -26.61
CA ASN A 127 -1.94 20.51 -27.69
C ASN A 127 -3.24 19.79 -27.34
N PHE A 128 -3.17 18.85 -26.39
CA PHE A 128 -4.29 18.03 -25.94
C PHE A 128 -5.00 17.34 -27.10
N VAL A 129 -4.24 16.80 -28.06
CA VAL A 129 -4.82 16.03 -29.16
C VAL A 129 -5.36 14.73 -28.58
N ALA A 130 -6.59 14.36 -28.96
CA ALA A 130 -7.19 13.12 -28.52
C ALA A 130 -6.45 11.92 -29.11
N GLN A 131 -6.10 10.96 -28.27
CA GLN A 131 -5.49 9.71 -28.66
C GLN A 131 -6.30 8.55 -28.08
N ILE A 132 -6.38 7.45 -28.82
CA ILE A 132 -6.88 6.18 -28.31
C ILE A 132 -5.66 5.38 -27.88
N PRO A 133 -5.58 4.91 -26.63
CA PRO A 133 -4.46 4.07 -26.20
C PRO A 133 -4.34 2.83 -27.08
N ASN A 134 -3.15 2.59 -27.62
CA ASN A 134 -2.85 1.42 -28.46
C ASN A 134 -2.86 0.12 -27.64
N ASN A 135 -2.47 0.22 -26.37
CA ASN A 135 -2.46 -0.90 -25.45
C ASN A 135 -3.78 -1.00 -24.70
N ASN A 136 -4.02 -2.15 -24.06
CA ASN A 136 -5.14 -2.32 -23.14
C ASN A 136 -4.96 -1.52 -21.83
N PHE A 137 -3.96 -0.66 -21.73
CA PHE A 137 -3.78 0.24 -20.60
C PHE A 137 -3.11 1.54 -21.03
N VAL A 138 -3.17 2.51 -20.14
CA VAL A 138 -2.33 3.71 -20.16
C VAL A 138 -2.02 4.11 -18.71
N VAL A 139 -0.84 4.64 -18.48
CA VAL A 139 -0.45 5.25 -17.21
C VAL A 139 0.29 6.55 -17.50
N VAL A 140 -0.05 7.61 -16.74
CA VAL A 140 0.56 8.94 -16.86
C VAL A 140 0.92 9.50 -15.49
N GLY A 141 1.86 10.45 -15.48
CA GLY A 141 2.38 11.09 -14.28
C GLY A 141 3.66 10.43 -13.75
N SER A 142 4.08 10.82 -12.55
CA SER A 142 5.30 10.29 -11.91
C SER A 142 5.20 8.79 -11.58
N GLY A 143 3.97 8.29 -11.37
CA GLY A 143 3.74 6.84 -11.21
C GLY A 143 3.83 6.02 -12.51
N ALA A 144 4.18 6.62 -13.65
CA ALA A 144 4.27 5.89 -14.93
C ALA A 144 5.34 4.78 -14.93
N GLY A 145 6.23 4.73 -13.93
CA GLY A 145 7.19 3.63 -13.75
C GLY A 145 6.56 2.25 -13.52
N VAL A 146 5.25 2.16 -13.24
CA VAL A 146 4.53 0.87 -13.13
C VAL A 146 4.02 0.34 -14.48
N ALA A 147 4.35 0.99 -15.60
CA ALA A 147 3.86 0.62 -16.92
C ALA A 147 4.18 -0.83 -17.30
N ASP A 148 5.38 -1.33 -16.96
CA ASP A 148 5.80 -2.68 -17.29
C ASP A 148 4.96 -3.75 -16.56
N TYR A 149 4.69 -3.52 -15.27
CA TYR A 149 3.78 -4.37 -14.49
C TYR A 149 2.38 -4.40 -15.12
N LEU A 150 1.82 -3.23 -15.45
CA LEU A 150 0.52 -3.16 -16.11
C LEU A 150 0.54 -3.81 -17.50
N ALA A 151 1.64 -3.74 -18.24
CA ALA A 151 1.76 -4.39 -19.54
C ALA A 151 1.66 -5.92 -19.41
N GLU A 152 2.40 -6.50 -18.46
CA GLU A 152 2.38 -7.93 -18.18
C GLU A 152 1.00 -8.42 -17.75
N GLU A 153 0.41 -7.76 -16.75
CA GLU A 153 -0.93 -8.09 -16.25
C GLU A 153 -2.00 -8.00 -17.36
N MET A 154 -1.95 -6.94 -18.16
CA MET A 154 -2.93 -6.72 -19.22
C MET A 154 -2.73 -7.63 -20.44
N HIS A 155 -1.53 -8.21 -20.62
CA HIS A 155 -1.30 -9.29 -21.58
C HIS A 155 -1.84 -10.62 -21.08
N GLY A 156 -1.79 -10.88 -19.77
CA GLY A 156 -2.29 -12.11 -19.14
C GLY A 156 -3.82 -12.21 -19.01
N VAL A 157 -4.57 -11.15 -19.32
CA VAL A 157 -6.04 -11.15 -19.20
C VAL A 157 -6.68 -12.14 -20.17
N ASP A 158 -7.23 -13.24 -19.64
CA ASP A 158 -8.10 -14.13 -20.39
C ASP A 158 -9.43 -13.42 -20.72
N ARG A 159 -9.62 -13.14 -22.01
CA ARG A 159 -10.79 -12.44 -22.54
C ARG A 159 -11.99 -13.34 -22.82
N SER A 160 -11.82 -14.66 -22.75
CA SER A 160 -12.89 -15.65 -22.91
C SER A 160 -13.65 -15.88 -21.60
N GLU A 161 -12.99 -15.66 -20.47
CA GLU A 161 -13.56 -15.79 -19.14
C GLU A 161 -14.61 -14.70 -18.88
N ARG A 162 -15.81 -15.08 -18.42
CA ARG A 162 -16.86 -14.13 -18.02
C ARG A 162 -16.71 -13.77 -16.54
N VAL A 163 -15.95 -12.71 -16.27
CA VAL A 163 -15.66 -12.24 -14.90
C VAL A 163 -16.16 -10.81 -14.74
N ASP A 164 -16.74 -10.47 -13.59
CA ASP A 164 -17.11 -9.08 -13.30
C ASP A 164 -15.87 -8.18 -13.30
N LEU A 165 -16.00 -6.97 -13.85
CA LEU A 165 -14.90 -6.00 -13.91
C LEU A 165 -14.29 -5.72 -12.52
N LYS A 166 -15.12 -5.71 -11.47
CA LYS A 166 -14.64 -5.51 -10.09
C LYS A 166 -13.66 -6.60 -9.69
N VAL A 167 -13.95 -7.85 -10.01
CA VAL A 167 -13.10 -8.99 -9.62
C VAL A 167 -11.74 -8.93 -10.34
N ARG A 168 -11.72 -8.53 -11.62
CA ARG A 168 -10.45 -8.33 -12.33
C ARG A 168 -9.62 -7.21 -11.72
N VAL A 169 -10.27 -6.12 -11.35
CA VAL A 169 -9.60 -5.00 -10.68
C VAL A 169 -9.12 -5.41 -9.28
N ASP A 170 -9.92 -6.11 -8.48
CA ASP A 170 -9.51 -6.64 -7.16
C ASP A 170 -8.22 -7.48 -7.28
N ARG A 171 -8.09 -8.30 -8.34
CA ARG A 171 -6.89 -9.13 -8.59
C ARG A 171 -5.67 -8.30 -8.99
N LEU A 172 -5.85 -7.17 -9.70
CA LEU A 172 -4.78 -6.28 -10.15
C LEU A 172 -4.17 -5.46 -9.01
N LEU A 173 -4.98 -5.10 -8.01
CA LEU A 173 -4.58 -4.08 -7.02
C LEU A 173 -3.39 -4.47 -6.15
N PRO A 174 -3.28 -5.69 -5.58
CA PRO A 174 -2.13 -6.04 -4.74
C PRO A 174 -0.79 -5.90 -5.48
N GLY A 175 -0.69 -6.42 -6.70
CA GLY A 175 0.55 -6.30 -7.48
C GLY A 175 0.82 -4.87 -7.95
N LEU A 176 -0.22 -4.05 -8.19
CA LEU A 176 -0.05 -2.63 -8.47
C LEU A 176 0.50 -1.88 -7.24
N GLU A 177 0.00 -2.18 -6.04
CA GLU A 177 0.53 -1.61 -4.80
C GLU A 177 1.99 -1.99 -4.58
N ASP A 178 2.34 -3.26 -4.80
CA ASP A 178 3.73 -3.73 -4.72
C ASP A 178 4.63 -3.03 -5.76
N ALA A 179 4.14 -2.85 -6.98
CA ALA A 179 4.86 -2.13 -8.02
C ALA A 179 5.07 -0.65 -7.65
N LEU A 180 4.06 0.01 -7.08
CA LEU A 180 4.17 1.38 -6.57
C LEU A 180 5.12 1.47 -5.37
N HIS A 181 5.12 0.44 -4.52
CA HIS A 181 6.02 0.35 -3.38
C HIS A 181 7.48 0.24 -3.84
N ARG A 182 7.77 -0.67 -4.78
CA ARG A 182 9.09 -0.83 -5.39
C ARG A 182 9.55 0.43 -6.13
N LEU A 183 8.62 1.15 -6.77
CA LEU A 183 8.93 2.41 -7.45
C LEU A 183 9.40 3.50 -6.47
N GLY A 184 8.91 3.50 -5.22
CA GLY A 184 9.37 4.42 -4.18
C GLY A 184 9.06 5.89 -4.43
N GLU A 185 8.12 6.20 -5.34
CA GLU A 185 7.83 7.58 -5.74
C GLU A 185 7.02 8.33 -4.66
N LEU A 186 7.70 9.22 -3.93
CA LEU A 186 7.13 9.96 -2.79
C LEU A 186 5.91 10.82 -3.16
N THR A 187 5.77 11.22 -4.42
CA THR A 187 4.64 12.03 -4.88
C THR A 187 3.38 11.24 -5.17
N VAL A 188 3.44 9.92 -5.08
CA VAL A 188 2.30 9.01 -5.17
C VAL A 188 1.96 8.51 -3.77
N GLY A 189 0.70 8.67 -3.36
CA GLY A 189 0.27 8.21 -2.03
C GLY A 189 -1.16 8.53 -1.67
N GLY A 190 -1.51 8.28 -0.42
CA GLY A 190 -2.90 8.05 -0.02
C GLY A 190 -3.46 6.79 -0.66
N MET A 191 -4.72 6.49 -0.37
CA MET A 191 -5.40 5.35 -0.99
C MET A 191 -5.73 5.64 -2.46
N LEU A 192 -5.78 4.58 -3.26
CA LEU A 192 -6.19 4.64 -4.66
C LEU A 192 -7.69 5.00 -4.77
N GLN A 193 -7.99 6.00 -5.59
CA GLN A 193 -9.32 6.30 -6.13
C GLN A 193 -9.55 5.44 -7.35
N ILE A 194 -10.65 4.69 -7.36
CA ILE A 194 -10.94 3.73 -8.44
C ILE A 194 -12.38 3.88 -8.90
N VAL A 195 -12.59 4.11 -10.20
CA VAL A 195 -13.93 3.99 -10.79
C VAL A 195 -13.93 2.99 -11.93
N LEU A 196 -15.00 2.22 -12.01
CA LEU A 196 -15.25 1.27 -13.07
C LEU A 196 -16.20 1.90 -14.09
N VAL A 197 -15.81 1.93 -15.34
CA VAL A 197 -16.62 2.44 -16.46
C VAL A 197 -17.11 1.24 -17.26
N GLU A 198 -18.41 0.99 -17.17
CA GLU A 198 -19.07 -0.17 -17.75
C GLU A 198 -20.16 0.28 -18.74
N SER A 199 -20.80 -0.66 -19.44
CA SER A 199 -21.89 -0.36 -20.39
C SER A 199 -23.09 0.38 -19.78
N ARG A 200 -23.23 0.35 -18.44
CA ARG A 200 -24.29 1.06 -17.71
C ARG A 200 -23.87 2.45 -17.20
N GLY A 201 -22.59 2.78 -17.24
CA GLY A 201 -22.03 4.04 -16.75
C GLY A 201 -20.92 3.81 -15.72
N ILE A 202 -20.74 4.78 -14.82
CA ILE A 202 -19.69 4.74 -13.81
C ILE A 202 -20.18 4.05 -12.54
N ARG A 203 -19.47 3.00 -12.13
CA ARG A 203 -19.61 2.34 -10.84
C ARG A 203 -18.41 2.69 -9.96
N PRO A 204 -18.60 3.39 -8.83
CA PRO A 204 -17.53 3.61 -7.87
C PRO A 204 -17.06 2.28 -7.28
N PHE A 205 -15.75 2.14 -7.09
CA PHE A 205 -15.16 0.95 -6.50
C PHE A 205 -14.79 1.23 -5.04
N THR A 206 -15.22 0.34 -4.15
CA THR A 206 -14.76 0.37 -2.75
C THR A 206 -13.46 -0.40 -2.66
N TYR A 207 -12.39 0.32 -2.40
CA TYR A 207 -11.05 -0.23 -2.28
C TYR A 207 -10.73 -0.48 -0.81
N TRP A 208 -10.28 -1.69 -0.50
CA TRP A 208 -9.88 -2.11 0.83
C TRP A 208 -8.40 -2.43 0.80
N GLN A 209 -7.67 -1.87 1.75
CA GLN A 209 -6.31 -2.27 2.03
C GLN A 209 -6.28 -2.87 3.42
N ILE A 210 -5.83 -4.12 3.50
CA ILE A 210 -5.66 -4.82 4.76
C ILE A 210 -4.21 -5.27 4.80
N ASP A 211 -3.48 -4.74 5.77
CA ASP A 211 -2.11 -5.12 6.07
C ASP A 211 -2.12 -5.81 7.43
N LEU A 212 -1.87 -7.12 7.38
CA LEU A 212 -1.71 -7.99 8.54
C LEU A 212 -0.24 -8.35 8.69
N ASP A 213 0.66 -7.38 8.49
CA ASP A 213 2.04 -7.50 8.93
C ASP A 213 2.04 -7.74 10.45
N PRO A 214 2.46 -8.94 10.90
CA PRO A 214 2.47 -9.31 12.32
C PRO A 214 3.48 -8.50 13.12
N ASP A 215 4.47 -7.90 12.45
CA ASP A 215 5.47 -7.04 13.06
C ASP A 215 4.99 -5.59 13.22
N GLN A 216 3.86 -5.22 12.58
CA GLN A 216 3.25 -3.90 12.64
C GLN A 216 1.84 -3.95 13.26
N PRO A 217 1.33 -2.82 13.80
CA PRO A 217 -0.08 -2.73 14.15
C PRO A 217 -0.93 -3.05 12.91
N PRO A 218 -1.98 -3.88 13.01
CA PRO A 218 -2.81 -4.22 11.88
C PRO A 218 -3.39 -2.94 11.27
N ARG A 219 -3.26 -2.78 9.96
CA ARG A 219 -3.83 -1.64 9.24
C ARG A 219 -4.99 -2.12 8.41
N ALA A 220 -6.17 -1.61 8.72
CA ALA A 220 -7.35 -1.81 7.91
C ALA A 220 -7.82 -0.45 7.42
N ARG A 221 -7.65 -0.20 6.12
CA ARG A 221 -8.00 1.06 5.48
C ARG A 221 -9.00 0.82 4.37
N ARG A 222 -9.89 1.78 4.15
CA ARG A 222 -10.80 1.74 3.01
C ARG A 222 -10.92 3.09 2.33
N MET A 223 -11.12 3.05 1.03
CA MET A 223 -11.50 4.18 0.21
C MET A 223 -12.85 3.90 -0.43
N GLU A 224 -13.82 4.79 -0.20
CA GLU A 224 -15.17 4.65 -0.73
C GLU A 224 -15.71 5.97 -1.27
N MET A 225 -16.54 5.89 -2.31
CA MET A 225 -17.35 7.01 -2.77
C MET A 225 -18.80 6.81 -2.30
N LYS A 226 -19.30 7.74 -1.48
CA LYS A 226 -20.71 7.79 -1.06
C LYS A 226 -21.29 9.14 -1.41
N ALA A 227 -22.46 9.14 -2.07
CA ALA A 227 -23.14 10.36 -2.52
C ALA A 227 -22.21 11.34 -3.27
N GLY A 228 -21.34 10.81 -4.14
CA GLY A 228 -20.39 11.59 -4.93
C GLY A 228 -19.19 12.14 -4.15
N ARG A 229 -19.00 11.75 -2.89
CA ARG A 229 -17.87 12.17 -2.04
C ARG A 229 -16.97 11.00 -1.73
N TRP A 230 -15.69 11.16 -2.00
CA TRP A 230 -14.65 10.20 -1.66
C TRP A 230 -14.18 10.37 -0.22
N THR A 231 -14.04 9.26 0.50
CA THR A 231 -13.55 9.24 1.88
C THR A 231 -12.56 8.10 2.06
N GLN A 232 -11.41 8.42 2.64
CA GLN A 232 -10.44 7.44 3.14
C GLN A 232 -10.72 7.23 4.63
N THR A 233 -10.78 5.99 5.09
CA THR A 233 -11.06 5.65 6.48
C THR A 233 -10.01 4.67 6.99
N ASP A 234 -9.32 5.04 8.06
CA ASP A 234 -8.48 4.15 8.85
C ASP A 234 -9.39 3.54 9.92
N LEU A 235 -9.66 2.25 9.80
CA LEU A 235 -10.59 1.54 10.67
C LEU A 235 -9.97 1.21 12.02
N ALA A 236 -8.64 1.11 12.10
CA ALA A 236 -7.93 0.88 13.35
C ALA A 236 -7.91 2.17 14.19
N ALA A 237 -7.66 3.32 13.55
CA ALA A 237 -7.64 4.63 14.22
C ALA A 237 -9.03 5.30 14.33
N ASN A 238 -10.07 4.71 13.73
CA ASN A 238 -11.40 5.32 13.54
C ASN A 238 -11.32 6.75 12.96
N GLN A 239 -10.37 6.97 12.05
CA GLN A 239 -10.09 8.26 11.45
C GLN A 239 -10.63 8.28 10.02
N SER A 240 -11.42 9.31 9.69
CA SER A 240 -11.93 9.51 8.33
C SER A 240 -11.41 10.82 7.75
N VAL A 241 -10.89 10.75 6.52
CA VAL A 241 -10.34 11.89 5.79
C VAL A 241 -11.08 12.04 4.46
N PRO A 242 -11.78 13.16 4.23
CA PRO A 242 -12.44 13.40 2.96
C PRO A 242 -11.41 13.76 1.88
N VAL A 243 -11.56 13.12 0.73
CA VAL A 243 -10.87 13.49 -0.51
C VAL A 243 -11.71 14.54 -1.23
N VAL A 244 -11.06 15.61 -1.69
CA VAL A 244 -11.70 16.84 -2.14
C VAL A 244 -11.25 17.22 -3.55
N GLU A 245 -12.16 17.82 -4.31
CA GLU A 245 -11.85 18.35 -5.65
C GLU A 245 -10.78 19.46 -5.61
N PRO A 246 -10.04 19.66 -6.71
CA PRO A 246 -8.98 20.68 -6.82
C PRO A 246 -9.35 22.06 -6.28
N LEU A 247 -10.52 22.59 -6.66
CA LEU A 247 -10.96 23.91 -6.22
C LEU A 247 -11.05 24.01 -4.70
N ARG A 248 -11.60 22.98 -4.05
CA ARG A 248 -11.75 22.95 -2.60
C ARG A 248 -10.40 22.84 -1.91
N LEU A 249 -9.49 22.02 -2.43
CA LEU A 249 -8.12 21.90 -1.91
C LEU A 249 -7.39 23.26 -1.96
N MET A 250 -7.51 23.99 -3.07
CA MET A 250 -6.91 25.32 -3.23
C MET A 250 -7.48 26.34 -2.24
N LEU A 251 -8.80 26.28 -1.96
CA LEU A 251 -9.49 27.23 -1.07
C LEU A 251 -9.21 26.96 0.41
N THR A 252 -9.07 25.71 0.82
CA THR A 252 -8.81 25.35 2.22
C THR A 252 -7.35 25.57 2.64
N GLY A 253 -6.46 25.85 1.69
CA GLY A 253 -5.03 25.93 1.95
C GLY A 253 -4.43 24.56 2.27
N ARG A 254 -3.15 24.57 2.66
CA ARG A 254 -2.37 23.36 2.94
C ARG A 254 -2.84 22.71 4.24
N ASN A 255 -3.09 21.41 4.21
CA ASN A 255 -3.28 20.61 5.41
C ASN A 255 -2.46 19.31 5.27
N PRO A 256 -1.36 19.12 6.02
CA PRO A 256 -0.41 18.02 5.81
C PRO A 256 -0.96 16.68 6.32
N VAL A 257 -2.11 16.25 5.80
CA VAL A 257 -2.69 14.95 6.11
C VAL A 257 -1.96 13.90 5.30
N ARG A 258 -1.31 12.98 5.99
CA ARG A 258 -0.70 11.77 5.43
C ARG A 258 -1.53 10.58 5.84
N PHE A 259 -1.88 9.75 4.86
CA PHE A 259 -2.76 8.61 5.07
C PHE A 259 -2.05 7.30 4.74
N GLN A 260 -1.35 7.26 3.61
CA GLN A 260 -0.59 6.09 3.19
C GLN A 260 0.60 6.50 2.33
N ASP A 261 1.75 5.91 2.61
CA ASP A 261 2.91 5.95 1.75
C ASP A 261 3.08 4.60 1.07
N PHE A 262 3.20 4.64 -0.26
CA PHE A 262 3.65 3.48 -0.99
C PHE A 262 5.16 3.33 -0.88
N ALA A 263 5.92 4.43 -0.80
CA ALA A 263 7.35 4.34 -0.58
C ALA A 263 7.68 3.56 0.71
N PRO A 264 8.70 2.68 0.71
CA PRO A 264 9.12 1.99 1.91
C PRO A 264 9.44 2.99 3.01
N VAL A 265 8.86 2.76 4.19
CA VAL A 265 9.33 3.42 5.41
C VAL A 265 10.81 3.05 5.51
N PRO A 266 11.75 4.02 5.66
CA PRO A 266 13.13 3.68 5.94
C PRO A 266 13.15 2.69 7.09
N ALA A 267 13.88 1.59 6.94
CA ALA A 267 14.03 0.59 7.98
C ALA A 267 14.75 1.23 9.19
N GLU A 268 14.04 2.05 9.97
CA GLU A 268 14.35 2.23 11.38
C GLU A 268 14.17 0.86 11.97
N ARG A 269 15.28 0.10 12.01
CA ARG A 269 15.45 -1.24 12.59
C ARG A 269 14.15 -1.74 13.20
N SER A 270 13.28 -2.32 12.38
CA SER A 270 12.25 -3.21 12.91
C SER A 270 13.07 -4.33 13.53
N LEU A 271 13.34 -4.21 14.83
CA LEU A 271 13.99 -5.26 15.59
C LEU A 271 13.20 -6.54 15.27
N PRO A 272 13.81 -7.63 14.76
CA PRO A 272 13.11 -8.89 14.58
C PRO A 272 12.33 -9.21 15.85
N LYS A 273 10.99 -9.20 15.76
CA LYS A 273 10.13 -9.44 16.91
C LYS A 273 10.00 -10.94 17.08
N TRP A 274 10.89 -11.48 17.89
CA TRP A 274 10.85 -12.87 18.31
C TRP A 274 9.66 -13.10 19.24
N HIS A 275 8.82 -14.08 18.92
CA HIS A 275 7.69 -14.47 19.75
C HIS A 275 7.98 -15.84 20.38
N ALA A 276 8.26 -15.83 21.68
CA ALA A 276 8.43 -17.06 22.44
C ALA A 276 7.05 -17.67 22.78
N THR A 277 6.80 -18.87 22.30
CA THR A 277 5.65 -19.71 22.68
C THR A 277 5.89 -20.35 24.05
N TYR A 278 7.12 -20.82 24.29
CA TYR A 278 7.54 -21.34 25.59
C TYR A 278 9.07 -21.25 25.73
N LEU A 279 9.55 -21.05 26.96
CA LEU A 279 10.95 -21.20 27.34
C LEU A 279 10.98 -21.90 28.71
N LEU A 280 11.54 -23.10 28.77
CA LEU A 280 11.52 -23.92 29.98
C LEU A 280 12.72 -24.85 30.10
N THR A 281 13.03 -25.19 31.35
CA THR A 281 14.05 -26.17 31.74
C THR A 281 13.40 -27.50 32.10
N CYS A 282 13.87 -28.59 31.49
CA CYS A 282 13.31 -29.94 31.71
C CYS A 282 14.39 -31.02 31.75
N ALA A 283 14.01 -32.21 32.23
CA ALA A 283 14.87 -33.39 32.17
C ALA A 283 14.67 -34.17 30.87
N GLU A 284 13.44 -34.16 30.34
CA GLU A 284 13.06 -34.81 29.08
C GLU A 284 12.17 -33.88 28.25
N ALA A 285 12.32 -33.95 26.92
CA ALA A 285 11.49 -33.26 25.95
C ALA A 285 11.15 -34.22 24.80
N GLU A 286 9.87 -34.28 24.44
CA GLU A 286 9.36 -35.03 23.30
C GLU A 286 8.58 -34.08 22.40
N LEU A 287 9.10 -33.83 21.20
CA LEU A 287 8.56 -32.88 20.24
C LEU A 287 8.16 -33.60 18.95
N ARG A 288 6.93 -33.35 18.50
CA ARG A 288 6.38 -33.83 17.23
C ARG A 288 5.46 -32.75 16.64
N PRO A 289 5.21 -32.73 15.32
CA PRO A 289 4.25 -31.79 14.74
C PRO A 289 2.89 -31.82 15.47
N GLY A 290 2.49 -30.70 16.07
CA GLY A 290 1.24 -30.56 16.83
C GLY A 290 1.25 -31.15 18.25
N PHE A 291 2.38 -31.63 18.77
CA PHE A 291 2.49 -32.20 20.10
C PHE A 291 3.84 -31.90 20.76
N ALA A 292 3.80 -31.33 21.96
CA ALA A 292 4.98 -31.14 22.80
C ALA A 292 4.72 -31.68 24.22
N ARG A 293 5.60 -32.54 24.71
CA ARG A 293 5.58 -33.05 26.09
C ARG A 293 6.93 -32.79 26.76
N PHE A 294 6.88 -32.20 27.94
CA PHE A 294 8.05 -31.92 28.76
C PHE A 294 7.92 -32.62 30.11
N GLY A 295 8.97 -33.30 30.55
CA GLY A 295 9.01 -34.03 31.81
C GLY A 295 10.15 -33.56 32.72
N GLY A 296 9.94 -33.68 34.03
CA GLY A 296 10.95 -33.27 35.02
C GLY A 296 11.27 -31.77 34.99
N LEU A 297 10.23 -30.92 34.93
CA LEU A 297 10.39 -29.46 34.92
C LEU A 297 11.18 -28.97 36.15
N MET A 298 12.28 -28.27 35.91
CA MET A 298 13.15 -27.76 36.98
C MET A 298 12.80 -26.32 37.31
N ARG A 299 11.96 -26.11 38.33
CA ARG A 299 11.56 -24.76 38.77
C ARG A 299 12.49 -24.15 39.82
N TYR A 300 13.20 -24.98 40.58
CA TYR A 300 14.11 -24.58 41.64
C TYR A 300 15.12 -25.70 41.89
N THR A 301 16.36 -25.32 42.15
CA THR A 301 17.40 -26.22 42.63
C THR A 301 18.03 -25.60 43.88
N ALA A 302 17.98 -26.31 45.00
CA ALA A 302 18.84 -26.01 46.14
C ALA A 302 19.98 -27.02 46.20
N ALA A 303 21.20 -26.50 46.22
CA ALA A 303 22.39 -27.24 46.56
C ALA A 303 22.86 -26.79 47.94
N GLU A 304 23.15 -27.74 48.82
CA GLU A 304 23.71 -27.46 50.16
C GLU A 304 25.21 -27.12 50.10
N ARG A 305 25.88 -27.39 48.97
CA ARG A 305 27.31 -27.18 48.77
C ARG A 305 27.58 -26.56 47.40
N TYR A 306 28.50 -25.59 47.38
CA TYR A 306 28.96 -24.93 46.16
C TYR A 306 30.50 -25.07 46.05
N PRO A 307 31.07 -25.19 44.84
CA PRO A 307 30.39 -25.19 43.54
C PRO A 307 29.56 -26.47 43.29
N THR A 308 28.50 -26.35 42.49
CA THR A 308 27.66 -27.47 42.04
C THR A 308 27.48 -27.39 40.52
N THR A 309 27.56 -28.53 39.85
CA THR A 309 27.28 -28.65 38.41
C THR A 309 25.88 -29.21 38.19
N LEU A 310 25.09 -28.57 37.34
CA LEU A 310 23.75 -29.00 36.95
C LEU A 310 23.70 -29.22 35.44
N SER A 311 23.14 -30.34 35.01
CA SER A 311 22.87 -30.62 33.60
C SER A 311 21.36 -30.78 33.39
N PHE A 312 20.82 -30.08 32.41
CA PHE A 312 19.39 -30.07 32.08
C PHE A 312 19.16 -29.72 30.61
N LEU A 313 17.95 -29.98 30.12
CA LEU A 313 17.52 -29.54 28.79
C LEU A 313 16.89 -28.16 28.88
N VAL A 314 17.19 -27.32 27.89
CA VAL A 314 16.48 -26.07 27.61
C VAL A 314 15.63 -26.30 26.37
N ALA A 315 14.32 -26.13 26.53
CA ALA A 315 13.37 -26.21 25.44
C ALA A 315 12.77 -24.81 25.18
N LEU A 316 12.86 -24.37 23.92
CA LEU A 316 12.39 -23.08 23.44
C LEU A 316 11.53 -23.30 22.20
N GLY A 317 10.26 -22.90 22.27
CA GLY A 317 9.39 -22.81 21.10
C GLY A 317 9.19 -21.36 20.74
N LEU A 318 9.39 -21.02 19.47
CA LEU A 318 9.30 -19.64 19.01
C LEU A 318 8.83 -19.54 17.56
N TRP A 319 8.45 -18.35 17.13
CA TRP A 319 8.37 -17.97 15.72
C TRP A 319 8.90 -16.54 15.59
N GLY A 320 9.38 -16.19 14.41
CA GLY A 320 10.05 -14.92 14.18
C GLY A 320 10.40 -14.72 12.71
N THR A 321 11.32 -13.81 12.44
CA THR A 321 11.72 -13.43 11.07
C THR A 321 12.29 -14.62 10.29
N ASN A 322 12.03 -14.65 8.98
CA ASN A 322 12.60 -15.66 8.09
C ASN A 322 14.12 -15.51 8.00
N GLY A 323 14.83 -16.63 7.93
CA GLY A 323 16.28 -16.67 7.80
C GLY A 323 16.94 -17.68 8.73
N GLU A 324 18.27 -17.62 8.75
CA GLU A 324 19.12 -18.38 9.67
C GLU A 324 19.62 -17.43 10.77
N HIS A 325 19.39 -17.81 12.02
CA HIS A 325 19.59 -16.95 13.18
C HIS A 325 20.39 -17.65 14.27
N VAL A 326 21.28 -16.93 14.93
CA VAL A 326 22.13 -17.49 16.00
C VAL A 326 21.40 -17.37 17.33
N LEU A 327 21.13 -18.51 17.95
CA LEU A 327 20.57 -18.62 19.30
C LEU A 327 21.68 -18.85 20.33
N ARG A 328 21.68 -18.07 21.41
CA ARG A 328 22.57 -18.25 22.56
C ARG A 328 21.77 -18.46 23.83
N VAL A 329 22.12 -19.49 24.59
CA VAL A 329 21.57 -19.76 25.92
C VAL A 329 22.59 -19.29 26.95
N VAL A 330 22.21 -18.34 27.78
CA VAL A 330 23.08 -17.68 28.75
C VAL A 330 22.47 -17.82 30.14
N LEU A 331 23.34 -18.01 31.12
CA LEU A 331 22.98 -17.93 32.53
C LEU A 331 23.47 -16.60 33.10
N ASP A 332 22.53 -15.73 33.42
CA ASP A 332 22.78 -14.41 33.96
C ASP A 332 22.67 -14.41 35.48
N SER A 333 23.60 -13.73 36.12
CA SER A 333 23.60 -13.40 37.54
C SER A 333 23.85 -11.91 37.71
N SER A 334 23.65 -11.37 38.91
CA SER A 334 23.87 -9.95 39.18
C SER A 334 25.29 -9.44 38.91
N SER A 335 26.27 -10.33 38.75
CA SER A 335 27.69 -9.98 38.56
C SER A 335 28.34 -10.58 37.31
N ARG A 336 27.68 -11.51 36.62
CA ARG A 336 28.28 -12.26 35.51
C ARG A 336 27.22 -12.92 34.62
N SER A 337 27.50 -12.94 33.33
CA SER A 337 26.79 -13.75 32.32
C SER A 337 27.70 -14.88 31.83
N VAL A 338 27.17 -16.10 31.75
CA VAL A 338 27.89 -17.28 31.30
C VAL A 338 27.17 -17.92 30.13
N LEU A 339 27.82 -18.02 28.97
CA LEU A 339 27.29 -18.75 27.82
C LEU A 339 27.24 -20.25 28.14
N LEU A 340 26.05 -20.83 28.11
CA LEU A 340 25.83 -22.25 28.35
C LEU A 340 25.79 -23.06 27.06
N GLY A 341 25.36 -22.43 25.95
CA GLY A 341 25.28 -23.08 24.64
C GLY A 341 24.95 -22.08 23.53
N GLU A 342 25.33 -22.45 22.31
CA GLU A 342 25.03 -21.72 21.08
C GLU A 342 24.47 -22.70 20.05
N GLY A 343 23.50 -22.25 19.25
CA GLY A 343 22.88 -23.02 18.20
C GLY A 343 22.31 -22.11 17.12
N THR A 344 21.70 -22.72 16.11
CA THR A 344 21.11 -22.01 14.98
C THR A 344 19.65 -22.38 14.84
N ILE A 345 18.80 -21.39 14.55
CA ILE A 345 17.39 -21.59 14.19
C ILE A 345 17.21 -21.15 12.74
N THR A 346 16.54 -21.97 11.94
CA THR A 346 16.21 -21.65 10.55
C THR A 346 14.70 -21.55 10.39
N LEU A 347 14.21 -20.40 9.95
CA LEU A 347 12.80 -20.13 9.66
C LEU A 347 12.63 -19.95 8.16
N GLN A 348 11.91 -20.87 7.52
CA GLN A 348 11.69 -20.84 6.07
C GLN A 348 10.46 -20.02 5.70
N HIS A 349 9.41 -20.10 6.52
CA HIS A 349 8.14 -19.45 6.27
C HIS A 349 7.64 -18.68 7.50
N PHE A 350 6.87 -17.62 7.26
CA PHE A 350 6.27 -16.84 8.34
C PHE A 350 4.73 -16.96 8.30
N PRO A 351 4.04 -17.19 9.43
CA PRO A 351 4.58 -17.60 10.74
C PRO A 351 4.80 -19.13 10.76
N GLU A 352 6.02 -19.56 11.06
CA GLU A 352 6.37 -20.98 11.27
C GLU A 352 6.89 -21.16 12.71
N PRO A 353 6.21 -21.95 13.55
CA PRO A 353 6.73 -22.28 14.87
C PRO A 353 7.93 -23.22 14.73
N GLN A 354 9.03 -22.85 15.37
CA GLN A 354 10.25 -23.64 15.48
C GLN A 354 10.50 -24.01 16.94
N ASP A 355 10.89 -25.25 17.13
CA ASP A 355 11.25 -25.79 18.44
C ASP A 355 12.77 -26.04 18.49
N PHE A 356 13.39 -25.55 19.55
CA PHE A 356 14.80 -25.76 19.87
C PHE A 356 14.92 -26.50 21.19
N VAL A 357 15.69 -27.58 21.21
CA VAL A 357 16.03 -28.31 22.43
C VAL A 357 17.54 -28.51 22.47
N SER A 358 18.16 -28.10 23.57
CA SER A 358 19.59 -28.32 23.78
C SER A 358 19.89 -28.72 25.21
N GLN A 359 20.83 -29.64 25.36
CA GLN A 359 21.37 -30.02 26.65
C GLN A 359 22.46 -29.03 27.06
N VAL A 360 22.27 -28.41 28.22
CA VAL A 360 23.22 -27.44 28.77
C VAL A 360 23.74 -27.93 30.12
N THR A 361 24.96 -27.48 30.45
CA THR A 361 25.56 -27.74 31.77
C THR A 361 25.97 -26.41 32.38
N ALA A 362 25.43 -26.13 33.57
CA ALA A 362 25.69 -24.92 34.33
C ALA A 362 26.50 -25.24 35.58
N GLU A 363 27.63 -24.54 35.76
CA GLU A 363 28.42 -24.60 36.99
C GLU A 363 28.06 -23.41 37.89
N ILE A 364 27.43 -23.70 39.02
CA ILE A 364 26.97 -22.69 39.99
C ILE A 364 28.01 -22.58 41.10
N GLN A 365 28.65 -21.42 41.18
CA GLN A 365 29.78 -21.16 42.09
C GLN A 365 29.36 -20.71 43.49
N HIS A 366 28.20 -20.06 43.63
CA HIS A 366 27.74 -19.49 44.89
C HIS A 366 26.21 -19.40 44.91
N ARG A 367 25.65 -19.22 46.10
CA ARG A 367 24.21 -19.03 46.29
C ARG A 367 23.78 -17.67 45.78
N GLY A 368 22.67 -17.62 45.04
CA GLY A 368 22.05 -16.39 44.55
C GLY A 368 21.02 -16.65 43.45
N PRO A 369 20.21 -15.65 43.06
CA PRO A 369 19.34 -15.76 41.91
C PRO A 369 20.17 -15.80 40.63
N MET A 370 19.84 -16.73 39.73
CA MET A 370 20.38 -16.82 38.39
C MET A 370 19.20 -16.96 37.41
N PHE A 371 19.29 -16.30 36.26
CA PHE A 371 18.27 -16.27 35.24
C PHE A 371 18.80 -16.93 33.99
N LEU A 372 18.04 -17.88 33.46
CA LEU A 372 18.32 -18.45 32.14
C LEU A 372 17.72 -17.51 31.09
N THR A 373 18.55 -16.98 30.21
CA THR A 373 18.16 -16.06 29.15
C THR A 373 18.54 -16.66 27.80
N CYS A 374 17.65 -16.56 26.83
CA CYS A 374 17.92 -16.91 25.44
C CYS A 374 18.04 -15.62 24.62
N TYR A 375 19.13 -15.50 23.88
CA TYR A 375 19.36 -14.39 22.97
C TYR A 375 19.32 -14.88 21.52
N ILE A 376 18.69 -14.12 20.63
CA ILE A 376 18.67 -14.43 19.19
C ILE A 376 19.26 -13.26 18.43
N ASP A 377 20.36 -13.49 17.72
CA ASP A 377 21.19 -12.47 17.06
C ASP A 377 21.58 -11.30 17.99
N GLY A 378 21.71 -11.59 19.28
CA GLY A 378 22.06 -10.61 20.31
C GLY A 378 20.89 -9.79 20.88
N GLN A 379 19.64 -10.16 20.59
CA GLN A 379 18.43 -9.59 21.20
C GLN A 379 17.87 -10.46 22.31
#